data_AF-A0A940HNR8-F1
#
_entry.id   AF-A0A940HNR8-F1
#
_cell.length_a   1.000
_cell.length_b   1.000
_cell.length_c   1.000
_cell.angle_alpha   90.00
_cell.angle_beta   90.00
_cell.angle_gamma   90.00
#
_symmetry.space_group_name_H-M   'P 1'
#
loop_
_entity.id
_entity.type
_entity.pdbx_description
1 polymer ?
#
loop_
_entity_poly.entity_id
_entity_poly.type
_entity_poly.pdbx_seq_one_letter_code
_entity_poly.pdbx_strand_id
1 'polypeptide(L)'
;MHHFRWRRIVATTAAVGAGALVLAGCAGGGTGTPSGEPTASAAPTAGGEIVVGGLTTAALDPGQLGYSNQSRAWTTPILGSLFLPPLKAGEDIRPGVALSYEYNDDATEFTIHLREDAKYNDGTPIDADSVVWNLQRNTAKGLSSSQYFQYVDSVTATDDTTVVIEFSQPYGLLPEALAFTTTGYLASPTALKE
;
A
#
# COMPACT_ATOMS: atom_id res chain seq x y z
N MET A 1 -11.06 -43.55 10.89
CA MET A 1 -10.84 -43.03 12.27
C MET A 1 -9.41 -43.37 12.66
N HIS A 2 -8.47 -42.45 12.42
CA HIS A 2 -7.05 -42.69 12.66
C HIS A 2 -6.68 -42.24 14.08
N HIS A 3 -6.26 -43.19 14.91
CA HIS A 3 -5.88 -42.96 16.30
C HIS A 3 -4.49 -42.31 16.37
N PHE A 4 -4.45 -41.05 16.82
CA PHE A 4 -3.25 -40.30 17.12
C PHE A 4 -2.70 -40.74 18.48
N ARG A 5 -1.65 -41.59 18.51
CA ARG A 5 -1.01 -42.07 19.75
C ARG A 5 0.17 -41.18 20.11
N TRP A 6 -0.06 -40.32 21.09
CA TRP A 6 0.90 -39.42 21.74
C TRP A 6 1.98 -40.26 22.46
N ARG A 7 3.22 -40.27 21.95
CA ARG A 7 4.36 -40.90 22.64
C ARG A 7 4.97 -39.90 23.60
N ARG A 8 4.76 -40.17 24.89
CA ARG A 8 5.44 -39.57 26.04
C ARG A 8 6.93 -39.87 25.94
N ILE A 9 7.79 -38.84 25.89
CA ILE A 9 9.23 -39.00 26.04
C ILE A 9 9.56 -38.74 27.51
N VAL A 10 10.10 -39.79 28.13
CA VAL A 10 10.51 -39.90 29.52
C VAL A 10 11.81 -39.12 29.73
N ALA A 11 11.83 -38.32 30.80
CA ALA A 11 13.03 -37.66 31.30
C ALA A 11 13.92 -38.66 32.05
N THR A 12 15.22 -38.66 31.76
CA THR A 12 16.24 -39.37 32.54
C THR A 12 17.38 -38.42 32.88
N THR A 13 17.63 -38.27 34.17
CA THR A 13 18.68 -37.45 34.78
C THR A 13 20.01 -38.21 34.95
N ALA A 14 21.09 -37.48 34.66
CA ALA A 14 22.41 -37.45 35.30
C ALA A 14 23.42 -38.62 35.16
N ALA A 15 24.60 -38.29 34.62
CA ALA A 15 25.90 -38.69 35.19
C ALA A 15 27.01 -37.70 34.75
N VAL A 16 27.78 -37.25 35.75
CA VAL A 16 28.85 -36.25 35.70
C VAL A 16 30.17 -36.91 35.25
N GLY A 17 30.94 -36.23 34.40
CA GLY A 17 32.32 -36.59 34.05
C GLY A 17 33.16 -35.34 33.83
N ALA A 18 34.15 -35.13 34.71
CA ALA A 18 35.01 -33.95 34.76
C ALA A 18 36.11 -33.97 33.69
N GLY A 19 36.31 -32.81 33.04
CA GLY A 19 37.48 -32.49 32.22
C GLY A 19 37.65 -30.96 32.21
N ALA A 20 38.68 -30.47 32.91
CA ALA A 20 38.94 -29.06 33.13
C ALA A 20 39.86 -28.43 32.06
N LEU A 21 39.83 -27.09 32.00
CA LEU A 21 40.76 -26.12 31.38
C LEU A 21 40.47 -25.83 29.88
N VAL A 22 40.09 -24.63 29.42
CA VAL A 22 40.43 -23.26 29.86
C VAL A 22 39.24 -22.30 29.59
N LEU A 23 38.71 -21.68 30.64
CA LEU A 23 37.86 -20.47 30.56
C LEU A 23 38.52 -19.40 31.42
N ALA A 24 39.40 -18.61 30.82
CA ALA A 24 39.82 -17.34 31.37
C ALA A 24 38.88 -16.26 30.81
N GLY A 25 38.08 -15.64 31.68
CA GLY A 25 37.18 -14.55 31.29
C GLY A 25 36.02 -14.21 32.24
N CYS A 26 36.17 -14.43 33.55
CA CYS A 26 35.39 -13.73 34.59
C CYS A 26 36.21 -12.47 34.97
N ALA A 27 35.68 -11.33 35.43
CA ALA A 27 34.38 -10.96 35.97
C ALA A 27 34.32 -9.43 36.07
N GLY A 28 33.12 -8.87 36.23
CA GLY A 28 32.95 -7.49 36.67
C GLY A 28 31.52 -7.01 36.70
N GLY A 29 30.65 -7.69 37.46
CA GLY A 29 29.28 -7.25 37.71
C GLY A 29 29.23 -5.91 38.43
N GLY A 30 28.64 -4.91 37.80
CA GLY A 30 28.13 -3.70 38.41
C GLY A 30 26.65 -3.57 38.04
N THR A 31 25.80 -3.32 39.03
CA THR A 31 24.38 -2.95 38.85
C THR A 31 24.26 -1.53 38.28
N GLY A 32 24.88 -1.29 37.12
CA GLY A 32 24.73 -0.08 36.34
C GLY A 32 23.58 -0.26 35.37
N THR A 33 22.63 0.68 35.37
CA THR A 33 21.71 0.91 34.25
C THR A 33 22.50 0.81 32.94
N PRO A 34 22.08 0.00 31.95
CA PRO A 34 22.77 -0.06 30.67
C PRO A 34 22.62 1.30 30.01
N SER A 35 23.61 2.17 30.22
CA SER A 35 23.84 3.37 29.44
C SER A 35 24.66 2.95 28.23
N GLY A 36 24.08 2.06 27.43
CA GLY A 36 24.56 1.80 26.09
C GLY A 36 24.01 2.93 25.23
N GLU A 37 24.87 3.86 24.83
CA GLU A 37 24.56 4.76 23.72
C GLU A 37 24.03 3.91 22.56
N PRO A 38 22.94 4.35 21.89
CA PRO A 38 22.42 3.60 20.76
C PRO A 38 23.53 3.51 19.73
N THR A 39 24.06 2.30 19.53
CA THR A 39 24.99 2.01 18.46
C THR A 39 24.37 2.53 17.18
N ALA A 40 25.03 3.50 16.55
CA ALA A 40 24.56 4.11 15.32
C ALA A 40 24.14 3.00 14.35
N SER A 41 22.86 3.01 13.99
CA SER A 41 22.33 2.09 12.98
C SER A 41 23.20 2.23 11.74
N ALA A 42 23.79 1.12 11.28
CA ALA A 42 24.63 1.13 10.09
C ALA A 42 23.84 1.81 8.95
N ALA A 43 24.51 2.68 8.20
CA ALA A 43 23.86 3.39 7.08
C ALA A 43 23.26 2.37 6.09
N PRO A 44 22.04 2.60 5.59
CA PRO A 44 21.42 1.68 4.66
C PRO A 44 22.27 1.54 3.39
N THR A 45 22.56 0.30 3.00
CA THR A 45 23.25 0.00 1.74
C THR A 45 22.27 0.15 0.58
N ALA A 46 22.62 0.94 -0.44
CA ALA A 46 21.81 1.05 -1.65
C ALA A 46 21.94 -0.21 -2.52
N GLY A 47 20.81 -0.66 -3.08
CA GLY A 47 20.73 -1.86 -3.90
C GLY A 47 20.46 -3.14 -3.11
N GLY A 48 20.35 -4.26 -3.84
CA GLY A 48 19.97 -5.57 -3.31
C GLY A 48 18.74 -6.15 -3.99
N GLU A 49 18.52 -7.43 -3.78
CA GLU A 49 17.33 -8.15 -4.25
C GLU A 49 16.46 -8.54 -3.05
N ILE A 50 15.18 -8.21 -3.12
CA ILE A 50 14.19 -8.66 -2.14
C ILE A 50 13.32 -9.72 -2.81
N VAL A 51 13.41 -10.95 -2.33
CA VAL A 51 12.52 -12.03 -2.77
C VAL A 51 11.29 -12.05 -1.87
N VAL A 52 10.14 -11.69 -2.45
CA VAL A 52 8.85 -11.70 -1.74
C VAL A 52 8.07 -12.95 -2.15
N GLY A 53 7.77 -13.82 -1.19
CA GLY A 53 6.88 -14.95 -1.40
C GLY A 53 5.41 -14.52 -1.38
N GLY A 54 4.64 -14.88 -2.40
CA GLY A 54 3.22 -14.59 -2.47
C GLY A 54 2.50 -15.40 -3.55
N LEU A 55 1.16 -15.34 -3.55
CA LEU A 55 0.34 -15.91 -4.61
C LEU A 55 0.36 -14.96 -5.83
N THR A 56 0.49 -15.50 -7.03
CA THR A 56 0.50 -14.71 -8.28
C THR A 56 -0.83 -13.98 -8.48
N THR A 57 -0.80 -12.75 -8.99
CA THR A 57 -1.99 -12.13 -9.59
C THR A 57 -2.11 -12.61 -11.03
N ALA A 58 -3.33 -12.66 -11.56
CA ALA A 58 -3.56 -12.99 -12.98
C ALA A 58 -3.44 -11.76 -13.90
N ALA A 59 -3.51 -10.54 -13.36
CA ALA A 59 -3.50 -9.29 -14.12
C ALA A 59 -2.76 -8.18 -13.36
N LEU A 60 -2.08 -7.29 -14.09
CA LEU A 60 -1.46 -6.06 -13.54
C LEU A 60 -2.28 -4.81 -13.84
N ASP A 61 -3.38 -4.97 -14.57
CA ASP A 61 -4.34 -3.91 -14.82
C ASP A 61 -5.20 -3.65 -13.56
N PRO A 62 -5.09 -2.46 -12.93
CA PRO A 62 -5.79 -2.16 -11.68
C PRO A 62 -7.31 -2.22 -11.78
N GLY A 63 -7.90 -2.01 -12.97
CA GLY A 63 -9.34 -2.12 -13.18
C GLY A 63 -9.84 -3.56 -13.20
N GLN A 64 -9.00 -4.51 -13.61
CA GLN A 64 -9.32 -5.94 -13.64
C GLN A 64 -8.98 -6.65 -12.33
N LEU A 65 -8.14 -6.02 -11.50
CA LEU A 65 -7.82 -6.54 -10.19
C LEU A 65 -9.05 -6.40 -9.29
N GLY A 66 -9.65 -7.55 -8.97
CA GLY A 66 -10.59 -7.62 -7.86
C GLY A 66 -9.96 -7.10 -6.57
N TYR A 67 -10.79 -6.59 -5.65
CA TYR A 67 -10.33 -6.14 -4.34
C TYR A 67 -9.74 -7.31 -3.57
N SER A 68 -8.42 -7.43 -3.59
CA SER A 68 -7.72 -8.31 -2.70
C SER A 68 -6.47 -7.62 -2.19
N ASN A 69 -6.16 -7.87 -0.93
CA ASN A 69 -4.89 -7.53 -0.32
C ASN A 69 -3.70 -8.10 -1.13
N GLN A 70 -3.90 -9.23 -1.82
CA GLN A 70 -2.88 -9.86 -2.66
C GLN A 70 -2.58 -9.02 -3.90
N SER A 71 -3.61 -8.58 -4.63
CA SER A 71 -3.45 -7.72 -5.82
C SER A 71 -2.66 -6.45 -5.50
N ARG A 72 -2.94 -5.84 -4.35
CA ARG A 72 -2.26 -4.61 -3.89
C ARG A 72 -0.79 -4.81 -3.55
N ALA A 73 -0.41 -5.95 -2.98
CA ALA A 73 0.98 -6.25 -2.65
C ALA A 73 1.88 -6.27 -3.89
N TRP A 74 1.34 -6.72 -5.03
CA TRP A 74 2.07 -6.78 -6.30
C TRP A 74 2.00 -5.49 -7.11
N THR A 75 0.91 -4.73 -6.98
CA THR A 75 0.70 -3.52 -7.78
C THR A 75 1.18 -2.23 -7.14
N THR A 76 1.11 -2.09 -5.81
CA THR A 76 1.59 -0.88 -5.11
C THR A 76 3.05 -0.52 -5.42
N PRO A 77 3.98 -1.49 -5.58
CA PRO A 77 5.36 -1.17 -5.98
C PRO A 77 5.50 -0.67 -7.43
N ILE A 78 4.50 -0.90 -8.28
CA ILE A 78 4.55 -0.65 -9.73
C ILE A 78 3.70 0.57 -10.11
N LEU A 79 2.53 0.71 -9.50
CA LEU A 79 1.51 1.71 -9.83
C LEU A 79 1.49 2.83 -8.79
N GLY A 80 1.47 4.07 -9.29
CA GLY A 80 1.16 5.23 -8.47
C GLY A 80 -0.32 5.28 -8.10
N SER A 81 -0.64 5.83 -6.93
CA SER A 81 -2.01 6.03 -6.45
C SER A 81 -2.30 7.52 -6.27
N LEU A 82 -3.56 7.93 -6.48
CA LEU A 82 -4.01 9.30 -6.18
C LEU A 82 -3.77 9.63 -4.71
N PHE A 83 -4.28 8.79 -3.81
CA PHE A 83 -4.06 8.90 -2.37
C PHE A 83 -3.42 7.63 -1.82
N LEU A 84 -2.78 7.74 -0.67
CA LEU A 84 -2.16 6.63 0.05
C LEU A 84 -2.87 6.42 1.38
N PRO A 85 -2.93 5.17 1.88
CA PRO A 85 -3.51 4.91 3.19
C PRO A 85 -2.67 5.59 4.30
N PRO A 86 -3.30 5.90 5.44
CA PRO A 86 -2.59 6.37 6.63
C PRO A 86 -1.58 5.34 7.12
N LEU A 87 -0.56 5.81 7.84
CA LEU A 87 0.44 4.92 8.44
C LEU A 87 -0.08 4.30 9.74
N LYS A 88 -0.98 4.99 10.43
CA LYS A 88 -1.63 4.51 11.66
C LYS A 88 -3.13 4.69 11.59
N ALA A 89 -3.84 3.83 12.33
CA ALA A 89 -5.28 3.97 12.48
C ALA A 89 -5.64 5.34 13.09
N GLY A 90 -6.62 6.02 12.51
CA GLY A 90 -7.07 7.34 12.96
C GLY A 90 -6.28 8.53 12.40
N GLU A 91 -5.25 8.30 11.59
CA GLU A 91 -4.63 9.35 10.79
C GLU A 91 -5.37 9.53 9.45
N ASP A 92 -5.25 10.70 8.86
CA ASP A 92 -5.82 11.01 7.55
C ASP A 92 -5.12 10.25 6.41
N ILE A 93 -5.84 10.08 5.30
CA ILE A 93 -5.22 9.60 4.07
C ILE A 93 -4.10 10.55 3.65
N ARG A 94 -3.05 9.99 3.05
CA ARG A 94 -1.83 10.73 2.72
C ARG A 94 -1.80 11.12 1.24
N PRO A 95 -1.13 12.23 0.90
CA PRO A 95 -0.89 12.59 -0.49
C PRO A 95 -0.18 11.50 -1.28
N GLY A 96 -0.63 11.28 -2.51
CA GLY A 96 0.03 10.48 -3.54
C GLY A 96 0.33 11.37 -4.75
N VAL A 97 -0.23 11.01 -5.91
CA VAL A 97 -0.30 11.91 -7.06
C VAL A 97 -1.23 13.09 -6.76
N ALA A 98 -2.33 12.85 -6.04
CA ALA A 98 -3.16 13.91 -5.51
C ALA A 98 -2.52 14.46 -4.22
N LEU A 99 -2.38 15.79 -4.16
CA LEU A 99 -1.87 16.54 -3.02
C LEU A 99 -2.94 16.77 -1.97
N SER A 100 -4.17 17.04 -2.41
CA SER A 100 -5.32 17.32 -1.56
C SER A 100 -6.63 17.05 -2.30
N TYR A 101 -7.72 17.10 -1.55
CA TYR A 101 -9.06 17.14 -2.09
C TYR A 101 -9.95 18.03 -1.22
N GLU A 102 -11.09 18.42 -1.77
CA GLU A 102 -12.14 19.11 -1.04
C GLU A 102 -13.52 18.70 -1.56
N TYR A 103 -14.51 18.82 -0.67
CA TYR A 103 -15.91 18.70 -1.01
C TYR A 103 -16.56 20.07 -1.00
N ASN A 104 -17.54 20.30 -1.85
CA ASN A 104 -18.47 21.40 -1.66
C ASN A 104 -19.32 21.20 -0.39
N ASP A 105 -20.05 22.24 0.04
CA ASP A 105 -20.82 22.23 1.29
C ASP A 105 -21.86 21.09 1.37
N ASP A 106 -22.39 20.66 0.22
CA ASP A 106 -23.42 19.62 0.12
C ASP A 106 -22.83 18.20 -0.11
N ALA A 107 -21.50 18.06 -0.22
CA ALA A 107 -20.79 16.83 -0.58
C ALA A 107 -21.26 16.17 -1.90
N THR A 108 -21.73 16.99 -2.84
CA THR A 108 -22.14 16.61 -4.20
C THR A 108 -21.08 16.90 -5.27
N GLU A 109 -20.04 17.65 -4.91
CA GLU A 109 -18.87 17.89 -5.76
C GLU A 109 -17.61 17.55 -4.98
N PHE A 110 -16.68 16.85 -5.62
CA PHE A 110 -15.39 16.45 -5.08
C PHE A 110 -14.27 16.88 -6.01
N THR A 111 -13.41 17.77 -5.51
CA THR A 111 -12.31 18.36 -6.26
C THR A 111 -10.99 17.76 -5.78
N ILE A 112 -10.15 17.32 -6.71
CA ILE A 112 -8.83 16.73 -6.47
C ILE A 112 -7.77 17.66 -7.06
N HIS A 113 -6.74 17.99 -6.27
CA HIS A 113 -5.59 18.75 -6.73
C HIS A 113 -4.38 17.83 -6.89
N LEU A 114 -3.77 17.87 -8.07
CA LEU A 114 -2.66 17.01 -8.48
C LEU A 114 -1.32 17.75 -8.33
N ARG A 115 -0.24 16.97 -8.18
CA ARG A 115 1.13 17.49 -8.35
C ARG A 115 1.48 17.63 -9.83
N GLU A 116 2.31 18.61 -10.15
CA GLU A 116 2.75 18.89 -11.53
C GLU A 116 3.91 18.01 -12.01
N ASP A 117 4.63 17.36 -11.09
CA ASP A 117 5.90 16.67 -11.38
C ASP A 117 5.75 15.17 -11.66
N ALA A 118 4.52 14.64 -11.58
CA ALA A 118 4.25 13.22 -11.73
C ALA A 118 4.31 12.77 -13.19
N LYS A 119 4.96 11.63 -13.42
CA LYS A 119 5.07 10.98 -14.74
C LYS A 119 4.89 9.47 -14.62
N TYR A 120 4.33 8.88 -15.66
CA TYR A 120 4.32 7.42 -15.84
C TYR A 120 5.73 6.92 -16.23
N ASN A 121 5.92 5.61 -16.15
CA ASN A 121 7.19 4.96 -16.51
C ASN A 121 7.57 5.10 -18.00
N ASP A 122 6.60 5.37 -18.87
CA ASP A 122 6.81 5.68 -20.29
C ASP A 122 7.22 7.15 -20.54
N GLY A 123 7.30 7.96 -19.47
CA GLY A 123 7.67 9.37 -19.52
C GLY A 123 6.51 10.33 -19.78
N THR A 124 5.31 9.84 -20.08
CA THR A 124 4.11 10.69 -20.23
C THR A 124 3.71 11.32 -18.88
N PRO A 125 3.22 12.56 -18.87
CA PRO A 125 2.80 13.22 -17.63
C PRO A 125 1.58 12.53 -17.02
N ILE A 126 1.45 12.64 -15.69
CA ILE A 126 0.20 12.34 -15.00
C ILE A 126 -0.51 13.67 -14.76
N ASP A 127 -1.35 14.06 -15.71
CA ASP A 127 -2.16 15.28 -15.69
C ASP A 127 -3.63 14.97 -15.37
N ALA A 128 -4.45 16.01 -15.24
CA ALA A 128 -5.87 15.88 -14.94
C ALA A 128 -6.61 15.05 -15.99
N ASP A 129 -6.28 15.18 -17.29
CA ASP A 129 -6.90 14.39 -18.35
C ASP A 129 -6.55 12.89 -18.22
N SER A 130 -5.31 12.55 -17.88
CA SER A 130 -4.90 11.16 -17.65
C SER A 130 -5.60 10.56 -16.43
N VAL A 131 -5.81 11.38 -15.38
CA VAL A 131 -6.56 10.98 -14.18
C VAL A 131 -8.04 10.80 -14.49
N VAL A 132 -8.67 11.73 -15.20
CA VAL A 132 -10.05 11.63 -15.68
C VAL A 132 -10.24 10.34 -16.47
N TRP A 133 -9.33 10.03 -17.39
CA TRP A 133 -9.39 8.78 -18.17
C TRP A 133 -9.38 7.53 -17.28
N ASN A 134 -8.49 7.49 -16.27
CA ASN A 134 -8.41 6.36 -15.32
C ASN A 134 -9.69 6.24 -14.47
N LEU A 135 -10.22 7.36 -13.97
CA LEU A 135 -11.42 7.39 -13.14
C LEU A 135 -12.69 7.04 -13.92
N GLN A 136 -12.83 7.55 -15.15
CA GLN A 136 -13.94 7.19 -16.03
C GLN A 136 -13.94 5.70 -16.34
N ARG A 137 -12.76 5.11 -16.55
CA ARG A 137 -12.64 3.65 -16.74
C ARG A 137 -13.20 2.87 -15.55
N ASN A 138 -13.03 3.36 -14.31
CA ASN A 138 -13.57 2.72 -13.11
C ASN A 138 -15.11 2.73 -13.04
N THR A 139 -15.79 3.59 -13.81
CA THR A 139 -17.26 3.59 -13.90
C THR A 139 -17.82 2.42 -14.73
N ALA A 140 -16.97 1.74 -15.51
CA ALA A 140 -17.41 0.67 -16.41
C ALA A 140 -18.01 -0.52 -15.64
N LYS A 141 -19.22 -0.94 -16.05
CA LYS A 141 -19.93 -2.05 -15.41
C LYS A 141 -19.12 -3.34 -15.49
N GLY A 142 -19.08 -4.08 -14.39
CA GLY A 142 -18.41 -5.38 -14.29
C GLY A 142 -16.98 -5.29 -13.77
N LEU A 143 -16.42 -4.09 -13.64
CA LEU A 143 -15.19 -3.89 -12.87
C LEU A 143 -15.50 -3.90 -11.37
N SER A 144 -14.53 -4.35 -10.59
CA SER A 144 -14.62 -4.29 -9.13
C SER A 144 -14.80 -2.82 -8.68
N SER A 145 -14.06 -1.90 -9.29
CA SER A 145 -14.06 -0.44 -9.06
C SER A 145 -15.43 0.22 -9.18
N SER A 146 -16.32 -0.28 -10.03
CA SER A 146 -17.60 0.39 -10.32
C SER A 146 -18.53 0.55 -9.12
N GLN A 147 -18.36 -0.26 -8.06
CA GLN A 147 -19.17 -0.13 -6.84
C GLN A 147 -18.94 1.19 -6.08
N TYR A 148 -17.77 1.83 -6.26
CA TYR A 148 -17.46 3.13 -5.65
C TYR A 148 -17.86 4.33 -6.54
N PHE A 149 -18.30 4.07 -7.77
CA PHE A 149 -18.73 5.12 -8.70
C PHE A 149 -20.24 5.13 -8.93
N GLN A 150 -21.02 4.42 -8.11
CA GLN A 150 -22.46 4.26 -8.28
C GLN A 150 -23.25 5.57 -8.28
N TYR A 151 -22.71 6.63 -7.69
CA TYR A 151 -23.34 7.96 -7.63
C TYR A 151 -22.59 9.01 -8.42
N VAL A 152 -21.51 8.65 -9.13
CA VAL A 152 -20.73 9.58 -9.96
C VAL A 152 -21.49 9.88 -11.24
N ASP A 153 -21.81 11.15 -11.44
CA ASP A 153 -22.49 11.66 -12.64
C ASP A 153 -21.47 12.10 -13.70
N SER A 154 -20.42 12.80 -13.28
CA SER A 154 -19.38 13.31 -14.17
C SER A 154 -17.99 13.27 -13.52
N VAL A 155 -16.97 13.17 -14.37
CA VAL A 155 -15.54 13.29 -14.00
C VAL A 155 -14.89 14.15 -15.07
N THR A 156 -14.39 15.32 -14.69
CA THR A 156 -13.87 16.34 -15.62
C THR A 156 -12.56 16.95 -15.13
N ALA A 157 -11.75 17.43 -16.06
CA ALA A 157 -10.58 18.25 -15.76
C ALA A 157 -10.97 19.72 -15.94
N THR A 158 -10.71 20.56 -14.94
CA THR A 158 -10.91 22.01 -15.05
C THR A 158 -9.64 22.75 -15.49
N ASP A 159 -8.48 22.14 -15.21
CA ASP A 159 -7.15 22.52 -15.66
C ASP A 159 -6.23 21.30 -15.60
N ASP A 160 -4.94 21.46 -15.98
CA ASP A 160 -3.96 20.36 -16.04
C ASP A 160 -3.73 19.64 -14.71
N THR A 161 -4.11 20.25 -13.58
CA THR A 161 -3.83 19.77 -12.21
C THR A 161 -5.08 19.64 -11.34
N THR A 162 -6.26 19.88 -11.88
CA THR A 162 -7.51 19.87 -11.10
C THR A 162 -8.54 18.97 -11.76
N VAL A 163 -9.02 17.99 -10.99
CA VAL A 163 -10.09 17.06 -11.40
C VAL A 163 -11.31 17.28 -10.53
N VAL A 164 -12.47 17.45 -11.15
CA VAL A 164 -13.76 17.62 -10.48
C VAL A 164 -14.66 16.42 -10.77
N ILE A 165 -15.26 15.88 -9.71
CA ILE A 165 -16.19 14.76 -9.75
C ILE A 165 -17.53 15.23 -9.18
N GLU A 166 -18.58 15.12 -9.97
CA GLU A 166 -19.95 15.43 -9.55
C GLU A 166 -20.70 14.16 -9.16
N PHE A 167 -21.52 14.26 -8.12
CA PHE A 167 -22.36 13.16 -7.63
C PHE A 167 -23.84 13.49 -7.72
N SER A 168 -24.65 12.48 -8.01
CA SER A 168 -26.12 12.54 -8.01
C SER A 168 -26.72 12.75 -6.61
N GLN A 169 -25.94 12.54 -5.55
CA GLN A 169 -26.31 12.76 -4.16
C GLN A 169 -25.06 12.89 -3.27
N PRO A 170 -25.18 13.38 -2.02
CA PRO A 170 -24.05 13.49 -1.10
C PRO A 170 -23.29 12.17 -0.97
N TYR A 171 -21.98 12.17 -1.23
CA TYR A 171 -21.17 10.94 -1.28
C TYR A 171 -19.75 11.10 -0.73
N GLY A 172 -19.54 10.63 0.50
CA GLY A 172 -18.28 10.79 1.23
C GLY A 172 -17.27 9.65 1.13
N LEU A 173 -17.56 8.56 0.41
CA LEU A 173 -16.73 7.32 0.44
C LEU A 173 -15.56 7.32 -0.56
N LEU A 174 -15.59 8.23 -1.54
CA LEU A 174 -14.64 8.19 -2.65
C LEU A 174 -13.16 8.39 -2.22
N PRO A 175 -12.81 9.29 -1.29
CA PRO A 175 -11.43 9.47 -0.84
C PRO A 175 -10.83 8.19 -0.25
N GLU A 176 -11.59 7.49 0.59
CA GLU A 176 -11.17 6.21 1.17
C GLU A 176 -11.06 5.14 0.10
N ALA A 177 -12.01 5.06 -0.84
CA ALA A 177 -11.94 4.12 -1.95
C ALA A 177 -10.66 4.34 -2.79
N LEU A 178 -10.32 5.60 -3.08
CA LEU A 178 -9.11 5.97 -3.82
C LEU A 178 -7.82 5.71 -3.03
N ALA A 179 -7.82 5.78 -1.71
CA ALA A 179 -6.64 5.51 -0.89
C ALA A 179 -6.41 4.02 -0.58
N PHE A 180 -7.49 3.27 -0.35
CA PHE A 180 -7.43 1.91 0.20
C PHE A 180 -7.63 0.80 -0.82
N THR A 181 -7.95 1.12 -2.07
CA THR A 181 -8.26 0.12 -3.10
C THR A 181 -7.48 0.35 -4.39
N THR A 182 -7.59 -0.58 -5.34
CA THR A 182 -6.98 -0.45 -6.67
C THR A 182 -7.61 0.69 -7.48
N THR A 183 -8.74 1.22 -7.03
CA THR A 183 -9.49 2.32 -7.66
C THR A 183 -8.68 3.60 -7.81
N GLY A 184 -7.79 3.90 -6.86
CA GLY A 184 -6.93 5.08 -6.94
C GLY A 184 -5.67 4.88 -7.77
N TYR A 185 -5.40 3.67 -8.26
CA TYR A 185 -4.21 3.40 -9.05
C TYR A 185 -4.31 3.98 -10.46
N LEU A 186 -3.22 4.56 -10.91
CA LEU A 186 -3.12 5.19 -12.21
C LEU A 186 -2.29 4.32 -13.14
N ALA A 187 -2.88 3.91 -14.25
CA ALA A 187 -2.17 3.28 -15.36
C ALA A 187 -2.02 4.30 -16.50
N SER A 188 -0.89 4.21 -17.23
CA SER A 188 -0.68 5.04 -18.41
C SER A 188 -1.78 4.76 -19.43
N PRO A 189 -2.55 5.78 -19.87
CA PRO A 189 -3.52 5.61 -20.94
C PRO A 189 -2.89 5.13 -22.24
N THR A 190 -1.63 5.49 -22.49
CA THR A 190 -0.88 5.03 -23.67
C THR A 190 -0.66 3.52 -23.61
N ALA A 191 -0.16 3.01 -22.48
CA ALA A 191 0.13 1.59 -22.31
C ALA A 191 -1.12 0.67 -22.34
N LEU A 192 -2.31 1.21 -22.01
CA LEU A 192 -3.57 0.44 -21.99
C LEU A 192 -4.39 0.54 -23.27
N LYS A 193 -4.04 1.42 -24.21
CA LYS A 193 -4.73 1.58 -25.50
C LYS A 193 -4.05 0.80 -26.64
N GLU A 194 -2.87 0.26 -26.42
CA GLU A 194 -2.20 -0.70 -27.32
C GLU A 194 -2.83 -2.09 -27.23
#